data_AF-A0A816DDV7-F1
#
_entry.id   AF-A0A816DDV7-F1
#
_cell.length_a   1.000
_cell.length_b   1.000
_cell.length_c   1.000
_cell.angle_alpha   90.00
_cell.angle_beta   90.00
_cell.angle_gamma   90.00
#
_symmetry.space_group_name_H-M   'P 1'
#
loop_
_entity.id
_entity.type
_entity.pdbx_description
1 polymer ?
#
loop_
_entity_poly.entity_id
_entity_poly.type
_entity_poly.pdbx_seq_one_letter_code
_entity_poly.pdbx_strand_id
1 'polypeptide(L)'
;SDFNYVGDYVNDDDSYDFKRARGFNYHNGPEWLWLTGYYIRAKIYWSKQQDDPVVVKQTIKHLRKLLVSHMELLSSNDWKGLPELTNAEGRPCPYSCNVQAWSAATLIEAFYDLTRS
;
A
#
# COMPACT_ATOMS: atom_id res chain seq x y z
N SER A 1 0.12 -9.89 -17.65
CA SER A 1 1.07 -8.84 -17.23
C SER A 1 0.99 -7.69 -18.22
N ASP A 2 1.23 -6.47 -17.77
CA ASP A 2 1.28 -5.27 -18.63
C ASP A 2 2.73 -5.04 -19.10
N PHE A 3 2.92 -4.77 -20.40
CA PHE A 3 4.23 -4.46 -20.98
C PHE A 3 4.81 -3.13 -20.49
N ASN A 4 4.01 -2.24 -19.92
CA ASN A 4 4.41 -0.92 -19.47
C ASN A 4 4.74 -0.86 -17.98
N TYR A 5 4.52 -1.92 -17.21
CA TYR A 5 4.81 -1.92 -15.77
C TYR A 5 6.31 -1.66 -15.48
N VAL A 6 6.59 -0.64 -14.66
CA VAL A 6 7.93 -0.32 -14.14
C VAL A 6 7.82 0.03 -12.66
N GLY A 7 8.00 -0.97 -11.79
CA GLY A 7 7.70 -0.86 -10.36
C GLY A 7 8.67 -0.03 -9.51
N ASP A 8 9.88 0.23 -9.98
CA ASP A 8 10.90 0.96 -9.22
C ASP A 8 10.97 2.43 -9.68
N TYR A 9 10.54 3.36 -8.83
CA TYR A 9 10.48 4.79 -9.13
C TYR A 9 11.84 5.47 -8.90
N VAL A 10 12.30 6.20 -9.92
CA VAL A 10 13.53 7.00 -9.89
C VAL A 10 13.22 8.37 -10.50
N ASN A 11 13.07 9.40 -9.66
CA ASN A 11 12.59 10.71 -10.11
C ASN A 11 13.60 11.48 -10.97
N ASP A 12 14.89 11.27 -10.71
CA ASP A 12 15.99 11.98 -11.36
C ASP A 12 16.59 11.19 -12.53
N ASP A 13 15.96 10.10 -12.96
CA ASP A 13 16.39 9.28 -14.10
C ASP A 13 16.57 10.16 -15.34
N ASP A 14 17.83 10.33 -15.76
CA ASP A 14 18.25 11.18 -16.87
C ASP A 14 18.44 10.40 -18.18
N SER A 15 18.02 9.13 -18.21
CA SER A 15 18.05 8.31 -19.41
C SER A 15 17.01 8.73 -20.44
N TYR A 16 17.10 8.13 -21.63
CA TYR A 16 16.14 8.30 -22.72
C TYR A 16 15.01 7.24 -22.70
N ASP A 17 14.91 6.42 -21.66
CA ASP A 17 13.86 5.42 -21.56
C ASP A 17 12.54 6.10 -21.18
N PHE A 18 11.66 6.24 -22.17
CA PHE A 18 10.36 6.92 -22.03
C PHE A 18 9.50 6.38 -20.89
N LYS A 19 9.70 5.13 -20.45
CA LYS A 19 8.89 4.54 -19.38
C LYS A 19 9.26 5.06 -17.99
N ARG A 20 10.45 5.59 -17.80
CA ARG A 20 10.99 5.97 -16.47
C ARG A 20 11.66 7.34 -16.42
N ALA A 21 12.10 7.87 -17.56
CA ALA A 21 12.83 9.14 -17.64
C ALA A 21 12.08 10.24 -16.88
N ARG A 22 12.80 10.96 -16.03
CA ARG A 22 12.26 12.03 -15.16
C ARG A 22 11.07 11.58 -14.32
N GLY A 23 11.07 10.33 -13.86
CA GLY A 23 10.03 9.79 -13.00
C GLY A 23 8.72 9.47 -13.70
N PHE A 24 8.71 9.27 -15.02
CA PHE A 24 7.49 8.97 -15.79
C PHE A 24 6.68 7.79 -15.22
N ASN A 25 7.34 6.83 -14.55
CA ASN A 25 6.69 5.69 -13.94
C ASN A 25 6.07 5.93 -12.55
N TYR A 26 5.97 7.17 -12.05
CA TYR A 26 5.43 7.48 -10.71
C TYR A 26 4.08 6.80 -10.40
N HIS A 27 3.23 6.64 -11.42
CA HIS A 27 1.94 5.95 -11.33
C HIS A 27 1.86 4.68 -12.19
N ASN A 28 2.99 4.11 -12.61
CA ASN A 28 3.03 2.98 -13.53
C ASN A 28 3.84 1.80 -12.96
N GLY A 29 3.44 1.37 -11.76
CA GLY A 29 4.03 0.21 -11.10
C GLY A 29 4.38 0.40 -9.62
N PRO A 30 4.88 1.57 -9.17
CA PRO A 30 5.18 1.78 -7.76
C PRO A 30 3.97 1.54 -6.87
N GLU A 31 4.23 1.07 -5.67
CA GLU A 31 3.23 0.56 -4.76
C GLU A 31 2.77 1.69 -3.83
N TRP A 32 1.64 2.29 -4.15
CA TRP A 32 1.06 3.41 -3.41
C TRP A 32 0.37 2.95 -2.13
N LEU A 33 0.83 3.44 -0.98
CA LEU A 33 0.42 2.86 0.30
C LEU A 33 -1.01 3.24 0.73
N TRP A 34 -1.49 4.42 0.32
CA TRP A 34 -2.86 4.86 0.64
C TRP A 34 -3.93 3.93 0.04
N LEU A 35 -3.64 3.25 -1.07
CA LEU A 35 -4.55 2.28 -1.71
C LEU A 35 -4.77 1.06 -0.82
N THR A 36 -3.81 0.68 0.02
CA THR A 36 -3.93 -0.45 0.95
C THR A 36 -5.10 -0.28 1.90
N GLY A 37 -5.31 0.94 2.43
CA GLY A 37 -6.45 1.24 3.29
C GLY A 37 -7.79 0.96 2.60
N TYR A 38 -7.98 1.51 1.38
CA TYR A 38 -9.19 1.28 0.59
C TYR A 38 -9.37 -0.19 0.21
N TYR A 39 -8.28 -0.89 -0.16
CA TYR A 39 -8.31 -2.31 -0.46
C TYR A 39 -8.84 -3.13 0.74
N ILE A 40 -8.30 -2.89 1.94
CA ILE A 40 -8.72 -3.59 3.16
C ILE A 40 -10.22 -3.34 3.43
N ARG A 41 -10.66 -2.07 3.39
CA ARG A 41 -12.06 -1.70 3.63
C ARG A 41 -13.00 -2.37 2.62
N ALA A 42 -12.64 -2.37 1.34
CA ALA A 42 -13.41 -3.02 0.29
C ALA A 42 -13.51 -4.54 0.51
N LYS A 43 -12.40 -5.20 0.89
CA LYS A 43 -12.39 -6.64 1.18
C LYS A 43 -13.30 -7.01 2.36
N ILE A 44 -13.31 -6.19 3.42
CA ILE A 44 -14.23 -6.37 4.55
C ILE A 44 -15.66 -6.26 4.07
N TYR A 45 -16.00 -5.15 3.39
CA TYR A 45 -17.34 -4.89 2.87
C TYR A 45 -17.85 -6.06 2.03
N TRP A 46 -17.09 -6.46 1.00
CA TRP A 46 -17.51 -7.51 0.09
C TRP A 46 -17.55 -8.90 0.74
N SER A 47 -16.69 -9.19 1.72
CA SER A 47 -16.78 -10.46 2.46
C SER A 47 -18.10 -10.58 3.22
N LYS A 48 -18.62 -9.49 3.79
CA LYS A 48 -19.92 -9.46 4.47
C LYS A 48 -21.10 -9.64 3.50
N GLN A 49 -20.97 -9.17 2.26
CA GLN A 49 -22.01 -9.37 1.23
C GLN A 49 -22.15 -10.82 0.76
N GLN A 50 -21.21 -11.70 1.09
CA GLN A 50 -21.29 -13.13 0.71
C GLN A 50 -22.17 -13.95 1.67
N ASP A 51 -22.59 -13.38 2.81
CA ASP A 51 -23.41 -14.05 3.83
C ASP A 51 -22.85 -15.41 4.31
N ASP A 52 -21.52 -15.57 4.25
CA ASP A 52 -20.80 -16.75 4.73
C ASP A 52 -19.85 -16.36 5.88
N PRO A 53 -20.16 -16.75 7.14
CA PRO A 53 -19.33 -16.47 8.29
C PRO A 53 -17.89 -17.02 8.20
N VAL A 54 -17.68 -18.12 7.46
CA VAL A 54 -16.35 -18.70 7.25
C VAL A 54 -15.52 -17.78 6.35
N VAL A 55 -16.11 -17.28 5.27
CA VAL A 55 -15.45 -16.33 4.35
C VAL A 55 -15.09 -15.03 5.07
N VAL A 56 -16.01 -14.48 5.87
CA VAL A 56 -15.76 -13.26 6.65
C VAL A 56 -14.58 -13.48 7.61
N LYS A 57 -14.61 -14.58 8.39
CA LYS A 57 -13.54 -14.90 9.34
C LYS A 57 -12.17 -15.10 8.67
N GLN A 58 -12.13 -15.80 7.54
CA GLN A 58 -10.90 -16.00 6.77
C GLN A 58 -10.38 -14.69 6.20
N THR A 59 -11.26 -13.84 5.67
CA THR A 59 -10.92 -12.53 5.15
C THR A 59 -10.31 -11.66 6.24
N ILE A 60 -10.97 -11.51 7.40
CA ILE A 60 -10.44 -10.73 8.53
C ILE A 60 -9.08 -11.27 8.99
N LYS A 61 -8.91 -12.59 9.08
CA LYS A 61 -7.62 -13.20 9.45
C LYS A 61 -6.51 -12.84 8.46
N HIS A 62 -6.79 -12.87 7.16
CA HIS A 62 -5.84 -12.48 6.12
C HIS A 62 -5.49 -10.98 6.20
N LEU A 63 -6.49 -10.12 6.32
CA LEU A 63 -6.30 -8.66 6.38
C LEU A 63 -5.51 -8.22 7.63
N ARG A 64 -5.71 -8.88 8.78
CA ARG A 64 -4.90 -8.63 9.98
C ARG A 64 -3.41 -8.89 9.73
N LYS A 65 -3.06 -9.93 8.97
CA LYS A 65 -1.66 -10.21 8.63
C LYS A 65 -1.05 -9.11 7.75
N LEU A 66 -1.82 -8.54 6.82
CA LEU A 66 -1.35 -7.42 6.01
C LEU A 66 -1.05 -6.18 6.86
N LEU A 67 -1.82 -5.91 7.91
CA LEU A 67 -1.55 -4.78 8.79
C LEU A 67 -0.30 -4.94 9.66
N VAL A 68 0.11 -6.17 9.98
CA VAL A 68 1.28 -6.42 10.83
C VAL A 68 2.54 -5.78 10.24
N SER A 69 2.79 -5.93 8.93
CA SER A 69 3.97 -5.34 8.28
C SER A 69 3.99 -3.81 8.36
N HIS A 70 2.82 -3.16 8.33
CA HIS A 70 2.71 -1.71 8.46
C HIS A 70 3.01 -1.25 9.90
N MET A 71 2.58 -2.03 10.90
CA MET A 71 2.90 -1.79 12.31
C MET A 71 4.39 -2.02 12.62
N GLU A 72 4.99 -3.04 12.01
CA GLU A 72 6.43 -3.29 12.08
C GLU A 72 7.22 -2.13 11.47
N LEU A 73 6.79 -1.62 10.30
CA LEU A 73 7.40 -0.46 9.67
C LEU A 73 7.34 0.76 10.58
N LEU A 74 6.16 1.10 11.12
CA LEU A 74 5.98 2.19 12.08
C LEU A 74 6.90 2.06 13.30
N SER A 75 7.12 0.83 13.78
CA SER A 75 7.94 0.56 14.96
C SER A 75 9.44 0.66 14.67
N SER A 76 9.86 0.25 13.47
CA SER A 76 11.27 0.09 13.10
C SER A 76 11.90 1.32 12.43
N ASN A 77 11.12 2.18 11.75
CA ASN A 77 11.68 3.36 11.07
C ASN A 77 11.84 4.57 12.02
N ASP A 78 12.74 5.49 11.66
CA ASP A 78 13.08 6.68 12.46
C ASP A 78 11.94 7.68 12.57
N TRP A 79 11.12 7.77 11.52
CA TRP A 79 10.07 8.77 11.39
C TRP A 79 8.78 8.40 12.11
N LYS A 80 8.64 7.14 12.54
CA LYS A 80 7.40 6.57 13.08
C LYS A 80 6.20 6.83 12.17
N GLY A 81 6.45 6.85 10.86
CA GLY A 81 5.46 7.15 9.84
C GLY A 81 5.39 6.07 8.76
N LEU A 82 4.46 6.27 7.84
CA LEU A 82 4.23 5.38 6.70
C LEU A 82 4.54 6.13 5.41
N PRO A 83 5.27 5.50 4.46
CA PRO A 83 5.69 6.17 3.25
C PRO A 83 4.52 6.46 2.31
N GLU A 84 4.75 7.37 1.37
CA GLU A 84 3.81 7.64 0.27
C GLU A 84 3.65 6.42 -0.63
N LEU A 85 4.78 5.88 -1.06
CA LEU A 85 4.89 4.73 -1.93
C LEU A 85 6.15 3.90 -1.62
N THR A 86 6.13 2.65 -2.06
CA THR A 86 7.29 1.76 -2.13
C THR A 86 7.63 1.44 -3.59
N ASN A 87 8.87 1.05 -3.83
CA ASN A 87 9.25 0.36 -5.06
C ASN A 87 8.65 -1.06 -5.06
N ALA A 88 8.89 -1.83 -6.12
CA ALA A 88 8.26 -3.14 -6.24
C ALA A 88 8.61 -4.05 -5.05
N GLU A 89 7.65 -4.89 -4.66
CA GLU A 89 7.77 -5.87 -3.58
C GLU A 89 8.02 -5.22 -2.21
N GLY A 90 7.47 -4.03 -1.98
CA GLY A 90 7.62 -3.30 -0.71
C GLY A 90 9.01 -2.70 -0.47
N ARG A 91 9.90 -2.70 -1.46
CA ARG A 91 11.25 -2.13 -1.30
C ARG A 91 11.17 -0.62 -1.01
N PRO A 92 11.99 -0.08 -0.10
CA PRO A 92 12.04 1.36 0.15
C PRO A 92 12.32 2.15 -1.13
N CYS A 93 11.59 3.25 -1.34
CA CYS A 93 11.83 4.18 -2.44
C CYS A 93 12.49 5.46 -1.89
N PRO A 94 13.73 5.81 -2.30
CA PRO A 94 14.42 7.01 -1.82
C PRO A 94 13.73 8.33 -2.17
N TYR A 95 12.92 8.35 -3.22
CA TYR A 95 12.19 9.53 -3.70
C TYR A 95 10.79 9.66 -3.07
N SER A 96 10.40 8.71 -2.22
CA SER A 96 9.11 8.70 -1.54
C SER A 96 9.14 9.56 -0.28
N CYS A 97 8.05 10.27 0.00
CA CYS A 97 7.88 10.90 1.31
C CYS A 97 7.82 9.80 2.39
N ASN A 98 8.71 9.86 3.39
CA ASN A 98 8.78 8.85 4.46
C ASN A 98 7.57 8.84 5.40
N VAL A 99 6.84 9.97 5.49
CA VAL A 99 5.66 10.13 6.35
C VAL A 99 4.57 10.84 5.57
N GLN A 100 3.61 10.08 5.05
CA GLN A 100 2.58 10.63 4.18
C GLN A 100 1.19 10.54 4.79
N ALA A 101 0.51 11.68 4.85
CA ALA A 101 -0.75 11.83 5.58
C ALA A 101 -1.85 10.90 5.07
N TRP A 102 -2.01 10.77 3.74
CA TRP A 102 -3.03 9.89 3.18
C TRP A 102 -2.75 8.40 3.44
N SER A 103 -1.49 8.02 3.58
CA SER A 103 -1.10 6.62 3.79
C SER A 103 -1.49 6.19 5.19
N ALA A 104 -1.21 7.05 6.17
CA ALA A 104 -1.64 6.84 7.55
C ALA A 104 -3.17 6.92 7.69
N ALA A 105 -3.81 7.94 7.10
CA ALA A 105 -5.24 8.16 7.25
C ALA A 105 -6.07 6.97 6.75
N THR A 106 -5.79 6.45 5.55
CA THR A 106 -6.58 5.34 4.99
C THR A 106 -6.34 4.02 5.73
N LEU A 107 -5.15 3.80 6.30
CA LEU A 107 -4.87 2.63 7.13
C LEU A 107 -5.53 2.71 8.52
N ILE A 108 -5.61 3.90 9.12
CA ILE A 108 -6.36 4.12 10.37
C ILE A 108 -7.85 3.80 10.15
N GLU A 109 -8.43 4.28 9.06
CA GLU A 109 -9.81 3.96 8.66
C GLU A 109 -10.02 2.44 8.47
N ALA A 110 -9.07 1.77 7.80
CA ALA A 110 -9.13 0.33 7.61
C ALA A 110 -9.04 -0.45 8.94
N PHE A 111 -8.20 0.01 9.87
CA PHE A 111 -8.09 -0.56 11.22
C PHE A 111 -9.38 -0.35 12.03
N TYR A 112 -9.99 0.83 11.93
CA TYR A 112 -11.28 1.14 12.55
C TYR A 112 -12.39 0.18 12.08
N ASP A 113 -12.45 -0.10 10.77
CA ASP A 113 -13.43 -1.05 10.21
C ASP A 113 -13.15 -2.50 10.66
N LEU A 114 -11.88 -2.91 10.73
CA LEU A 114 -11.48 -4.25 11.19
C LEU A 114 -11.78 -4.53 12.66
N THR A 115 -11.69 -3.52 13.52
CA THR A 115 -11.97 -3.66 14.95
C THR A 115 -13.48 -3.71 15.25
N ARG A 116 -14.32 -3.33 14.28
CA ARG A 116 -15.78 -3.40 14.33
C ARG A 116 -16.40 -4.52 13.49
N SER A 117 -15.57 -5.38 12.90
CA SER A 117 -16.01 -6.45 12.00
C SER A 117 -15.99 -7.84 12.64
#